data_AF-A0A3D5R7V5-F1
#
_entry.id   AF-A0A3D5R7V5-F1
#
_cell.length_a   1.000
_cell.length_b   1.000
_cell.length_c   1.000
_cell.angle_alpha   90.00
_cell.angle_beta   90.00
_cell.angle_gamma   90.00
#
_symmetry.space_group_name_H-M   'P 1'
#
loop_
_entity.id
_entity.type
_entity.pdbx_description
1 polymer ?
#
loop_
_entity_poly.entity_id
_entity_poly.type
_entity_poly.pdbx_seq_one_letter_code
_entity_poly.pdbx_strand_id
1 'polypeptide(L)' 'FLKDTNIKKISLLPYHNGALHKYKKLGIEYKDDEMKRPSKSLQENIKEKFEKAGFTVKIGG' A
#
# COMPACT_ATOMS: atom_id res chain seq x y z
N PHE A 1 -18.94 -2.83 1.03
CA PHE A 1 -17.95 -3.79 1.56
C PHE A 1 -17.37 -3.31 2.88
N LEU A 2 -16.33 -2.47 2.93
CA LEU A 2 -15.74 -2.08 4.23
C LEU A 2 -16.68 -1.24 5.12
N LYS A 3 -17.60 -0.48 4.51
CA LYS A 3 -18.62 0.30 5.23
C LYS A 3 -19.57 -0.57 6.07
N ASP A 4 -19.72 -1.83 5.68
CA ASP A 4 -20.63 -2.78 6.33
C ASP A 4 -19.92 -3.56 7.44
N THR A 5 -18.68 -3.19 7.75
CA THR A 5 -17.85 -3.79 8.81
C THR A 5 -17.66 -2.81 9.96
N ASN A 6 -17.26 -3.30 11.13
CA ASN A 6 -16.95 -2.45 12.30
C ASN A 6 -15.53 -1.85 12.26
N ILE A 7 -14.91 -1.77 11.07
CA ILE A 7 -13.55 -1.24 10.91
C ILE A 7 -13.58 0.28 10.96
N LYS A 8 -12.75 0.88 11.82
CA LYS A 8 -12.64 2.35 11.99
C LYS A 8 -11.33 2.93 11.47
N LYS A 9 -10.28 2.10 11.38
CA LYS A 9 -8.92 2.51 11.03
C LYS A 9 -8.42 1.72 9.84
N ILE A 10 -7.79 2.41 8.89
CA ILE A 10 -7.19 1.83 7.70
C ILE A 10 -5.75 2.32 7.61
N SER A 11 -4.80 1.40 7.44
CA SER A 11 -3.41 1.73 7.14
C SER A 11 -3.11 1.38 5.69
N LEU A 12 -2.83 2.38 4.88
CA LEU A 12 -2.38 2.22 3.51
C LEU A 12 -0.88 1.92 3.52
N LEU A 13 -0.48 0.73 3.07
CA LEU A 13 0.92 0.33 2.97
C LEU A 13 1.37 0.45 1.51
N PRO A 14 2.14 1.51 1.15
CA PRO A 14 2.67 1.63 -0.20
C PRO A 14 3.61 0.47 -0.49
N TYR A 15 3.55 -0.06 -1.70
CA TYR A 15 4.52 -1.04 -2.16
C TYR A 15 5.95 -0.51 -2.00
N HIS A 16 6.86 -1.38 -1.55
CA HIS A 16 8.28 -1.13 -1.47
C HIS A 16 9.05 -2.40 -1.86
N ASN A 17 10.18 -2.25 -2.53
CA ASN A 17 11.02 -3.35 -2.99
C ASN A 17 12.18 -3.68 -2.04
N GLY A 18 12.05 -3.35 -0.75
CA GLY A 18 13.14 -3.52 0.23
C GLY A 18 13.61 -4.98 0.41
N ALA A 19 12.74 -5.94 0.08
CA ALA A 19 13.05 -7.37 0.15
C ALA A 19 13.68 -7.95 -1.13
N LEU A 20 13.86 -7.18 -2.21
CA LEU A 20 14.36 -7.70 -3.49
C LEU A 20 15.71 -8.41 -3.36
N HIS A 21 16.58 -7.88 -2.49
CA HIS A 21 17.89 -8.45 -2.21
C HIS A 21 17.82 -9.89 -1.66
N LYS A 22 16.70 -10.29 -1.01
CA LYS A 22 16.50 -11.65 -0.51
C LYS A 22 16.20 -12.62 -1.65
N TYR A 23 15.36 -12.21 -2.60
CA TYR A 23 15.08 -13.00 -3.81
C TYR A 23 16.35 -13.24 -4.61
N LYS A 24 17.16 -12.19 -4.79
CA LYS A 24 18.47 -12.29 -5.46
C LYS A 24 19.40 -13.29 -4.77
N LYS A 25 19.45 -13.30 -3.42
CA LYS A 25 20.27 -14.26 -2.65
C LYS A 25 19.80 -15.71 -2.77
N LEU A 26 18.52 -15.92 -3.02
CA LEU A 26 17.93 -17.26 -3.18
C LEU A 26 17.95 -17.75 -4.64
N GLY A 27 18.52 -16.96 -5.57
CA GLY A 27 18.51 -17.29 -7.00
C GLY A 27 17.11 -17.27 -7.62
N ILE A 28 16.15 -16.59 -6.98
CA ILE A 28 14.77 -16.48 -7.46
C ILE A 28 14.65 -15.22 -8.31
N GLU A 29 14.20 -15.38 -9.55
CA GLU A 29 13.89 -14.26 -10.42
C GLU A 29 12.63 -13.54 -9.90
N TYR A 30 12.79 -12.25 -9.59
CA TYR A 30 11.69 -11.40 -9.16
C TYR A 30 11.32 -10.48 -10.33
N LYS A 31 10.08 -10.60 -10.82
CA LYS A 31 9.54 -9.77 -11.90
C LYS A 31 9.18 -8.38 -11.35
N ASP A 32 10.18 -7.50 -11.25
CA ASP A 32 10.05 -6.16 -10.63
C ASP A 32 9.63 -5.07 -11.62
N ASP A 33 9.72 -5.31 -12.94
CA ASP A 33 9.61 -4.25 -13.94
C ASP A 33 8.25 -3.53 -13.93
N GLU A 34 7.21 -4.21 -13.43
CA GLU A 34 5.85 -3.69 -13.33
C GLU A 34 5.48 -3.18 -11.92
N MET A 35 6.28 -3.46 -10.89
CA MET A 35 5.97 -3.10 -9.51
C MET A 35 6.81 -1.92 -9.04
N LYS A 36 6.17 -0.75 -8.94
CA LYS A 36 6.81 0.48 -8.44
C LYS A 36 6.07 1.05 -7.26
N ARG A 37 6.82 1.73 -6.40
CA ARG A 37 6.23 2.52 -5.32
C ARG A 37 5.25 3.52 -5.94
N PRO A 38 3.98 3.58 -5.48
CA PRO A 38 3.02 4.54 -6.00
C PRO A 38 3.50 5.97 -5.73
N SER A 39 3.14 6.93 -6.57
CA SER A 39 3.46 8.34 -6.34
C SER A 39 2.79 8.85 -5.05
N LYS A 40 3.36 9.90 -4.45
CA LYS A 40 2.78 10.53 -3.26
C LYS A 40 1.35 11.04 -3.53
N SER A 41 1.13 11.66 -4.69
CA SER A 41 -0.19 12.14 -5.12
C SER A 41 -1.23 11.02 -5.23
N LEU A 42 -0.84 9.85 -5.74
CA LEU A 42 -1.74 8.70 -5.82
C LEU A 42 -2.09 8.17 -4.42
N GLN A 43 -1.09 8.09 -3.53
CA GLN A 43 -1.31 7.67 -2.14
C GLN A 43 -2.26 8.63 -1.40
N GLU A 44 -2.08 9.93 -1.57
CA GLU A 44 -2.95 10.97 -0.99
C GLU A 44 -4.36 10.90 -1.56
N ASN A 45 -4.51 10.72 -2.88
CA ASN A 45 -5.84 10.58 -3.50
C ASN A 45 -6.61 9.36 -2.96
N ILE A 46 -5.92 8.23 -2.76
CA ILE A 46 -6.52 7.03 -2.18
C ILE A 46 -6.90 7.29 -0.71
N LYS A 47 -6.01 7.92 0.05
CA LYS A 47 -6.26 8.30 1.46
C LYS A 47 -7.54 9.13 1.58
N GLU A 48 -7.67 10.19 0.77
CA GLU A 48 -8.84 11.07 0.79
C GLU A 48 -10.15 10.33 0.49
N LYS A 49 -10.13 9.34 -0.42
CA LYS A 49 -11.33 8.55 -0.73
C LYS A 49 -11.82 7.75 0.48
N PHE A 50 -10.90 7.18 1.26
CA PHE A 50 -11.24 6.48 2.48
C PHE A 50 -11.65 7.42 3.62
N GLU A 51 -11.00 8.58 3.75
CA GLU A 51 -11.40 9.60 4.74
C GLU A 51 -12.80 10.14 4.46
N LYS A 52 -13.13 10.43 3.20
CA LYS A 52 -14.48 10.83 2.76
C LYS A 52 -15.54 9.75 3.01
N ALA A 53 -15.12 8.48 3.07
CA ALA A 53 -16.00 7.37 3.39
C ALA A 53 -16.19 7.16 4.91
N GLY A 54 -15.56 7.98 5.77
CA GLY A 54 -15.71 7.95 7.22
C GLY A 54 -14.64 7.15 7.97
N PHE A 55 -13.57 6.72 7.30
CA PHE A 55 -12.49 5.97 7.93
C PHE A 55 -11.36 6.90 8.41
N THR A 56 -10.72 6.52 9.52
CA THR A 56 -9.44 7.14 9.92
C THR A 56 -8.31 6.45 9.15
N VAL A 57 -7.57 7.20 8.33
CA VAL A 57 -6.60 6.61 7.39
C VAL A 57 -5.18 7.11 7.68
N LYS A 58 -4.23 6.17 7.76
CA LYS A 58 -2.79 6.46 7.85
C LYS A 58 -2.07 5.89 6.63
N ILE A 59 -1.08 6.60 6.11
CA ILE A 59 -0.13 6.04 5.14
C ILE A 59 1.07 5.51 5.92
N GLY A 60 1.40 4.23 5.74
CA GLY A 60 2.39 3.51 6.51
C GLY A 60 1.83 2.85 7.78
N GLY A 61 2.65 1.96 8.36
CA GLY A 61 2.42 1.31 9.64
C GLY A 61 2.65 2.26 10.81
#